data_AF-A0A959AWK9-F1
#
_entry.id   AF-A0A959AWK9-F1
#
_cell.length_a   1.000
_cell.length_b   1.000
_cell.length_c   1.000
_cell.angle_alpha   90.00
_cell.angle_beta   90.00
_cell.angle_gamma   90.00
#
_symmetry.space_group_name_H-M   'P 1'
#
loop_
_entity.id
_entity.type
_entity.pdbx_description
1 polymer ?
#
loop_
_entity_poly.entity_id
_entity_poly.type
_entity_poly.pdbx_seq_one_letter_code
_entity_poly.pdbx_strand_id
1 'polypeptide(L)'
;MRKWTAIGTGLLLLCLVASCDTINPAEGIPAYIYVPDIELQTNASTQGSNSEKITDVWLSLDGGFLGAYTLPALIPILEAGSREITLQAGIKDNGINSTPEIYPFYQSFTYMPTLISEQVDTIRPVIRYQEGAKFAFTENFERSSHLFQEVRRGNSSQVQLVSNGAFEGSQSLRIRLDTASSVIELATNDRFAELTKQSPLVYLEVNYRSDVPVIFGVIGHETNGLPSQGVLALNPGFTPSEEWNKIYFNLSRLIIDVNREEFQIVLQAFIPAENGQLSLESADIWLDNIKLVHF
;
A
#
# COMPACT_ATOMS: atom_id res chain seq x y z
N MET A 1 -61.43 -68.82 42.80
CA MET A 1 -61.10 -67.53 42.15
C MET A 1 -59.60 -67.56 41.83
N ARG A 2 -59.04 -67.23 40.67
CA ARG A 2 -59.54 -66.70 39.39
C ARG A 2 -58.35 -66.81 38.38
N LYS A 3 -58.59 -67.54 37.29
CA LYS A 3 -58.13 -67.39 35.88
C LYS A 3 -56.64 -67.15 35.53
N TRP A 4 -56.12 -68.05 34.69
CA TRP A 4 -55.08 -67.80 33.68
C TRP A 4 -55.57 -66.80 32.62
N THR A 5 -54.67 -65.98 32.05
CA THR A 5 -54.27 -65.97 30.61
C THR A 5 -53.43 -64.74 30.23
N ALA A 6 -52.39 -65.04 29.43
CA ALA A 6 -51.93 -64.35 28.20
C ALA A 6 -51.02 -63.09 28.23
N ILE A 7 -49.84 -63.30 27.62
CA ILE A 7 -49.20 -62.59 26.48
C ILE A 7 -48.92 -61.08 26.61
N GLY A 8 -47.68 -60.67 26.33
CA GLY A 8 -47.35 -59.30 25.94
C GLY A 8 -45.86 -58.98 25.84
N THR A 9 -45.32 -59.12 24.63
CA THR A 9 -44.22 -58.38 23.99
C THR A 9 -43.64 -57.13 24.66
N GLY A 10 -42.33 -56.94 24.55
CA GLY A 10 -41.69 -55.62 24.51
C GLY A 10 -40.17 -55.70 24.73
N LEU A 11 -39.31 -54.91 24.08
CA LEU A 11 -39.42 -53.99 22.96
C LEU A 11 -37.95 -53.69 22.60
N LEU A 12 -37.65 -53.74 21.30
CA LEU A 12 -36.40 -53.30 20.68
C LEU A 12 -36.08 -51.85 21.10
N LEU A 13 -34.89 -51.57 21.64
CA LEU A 13 -34.34 -50.21 21.72
C LEU A 13 -33.04 -50.13 20.92
N LEU A 14 -33.22 -50.16 19.61
CA LEU A 14 -32.19 -49.77 18.64
C LEU A 14 -32.16 -48.23 18.67
N CYS A 15 -31.25 -47.65 19.47
CA CYS A 15 -31.04 -46.21 19.45
C CYS A 15 -30.56 -45.81 18.06
N LEU A 16 -31.41 -45.02 17.42
CA LEU A 16 -31.26 -44.37 16.13
C LEU A 16 -29.97 -43.53 16.12
N VAL A 17 -28.90 -44.11 15.56
CA VAL A 17 -27.80 -43.34 14.95
C VAL A 17 -28.26 -42.85 13.58
N ALA A 18 -29.20 -41.90 13.58
CA ALA A 18 -29.62 -41.17 12.40
C ALA A 18 -29.64 -39.68 12.74
N SER A 19 -28.48 -39.16 13.16
CA SER A 19 -28.26 -37.72 13.32
C SER A 19 -26.86 -37.39 12.82
N CYS A 20 -26.74 -37.38 11.50
CA CYS A 20 -25.79 -36.62 10.71
C CYS A 20 -26.32 -36.74 9.29
N ASP A 21 -26.81 -35.65 8.71
CA ASP A 21 -27.05 -35.39 7.27
C ASP A 21 -28.34 -34.59 6.98
N THR A 22 -29.21 -34.36 7.96
CA THR A 22 -30.48 -33.63 7.72
C THR A 22 -30.37 -32.09 7.79
N ILE A 23 -29.17 -31.54 8.01
CA ILE A 23 -28.93 -30.09 8.02
C ILE A 23 -27.66 -29.78 7.22
N ASN A 24 -27.69 -30.08 5.93
CA ASN A 24 -26.76 -29.46 4.97
C ASN A 24 -27.60 -28.94 3.79
N PRO A 25 -28.08 -27.68 3.82
CA PRO A 25 -28.76 -27.12 2.66
C PRO A 25 -27.84 -27.22 1.45
N ALA A 26 -28.38 -27.48 0.26
CA ALA A 26 -27.58 -27.56 -0.95
C ALA A 26 -26.77 -26.26 -1.13
N GLU A 27 -25.45 -26.35 -1.08
CA GLU A 27 -24.57 -25.21 -1.37
C GLU A 27 -24.79 -24.80 -2.83
N GLY A 28 -25.04 -23.50 -3.05
CA GLY A 28 -25.20 -22.96 -4.39
C GLY A 28 -23.92 -23.15 -5.20
N ILE A 29 -24.05 -23.53 -6.47
CA ILE A 29 -22.89 -23.68 -7.36
C ILE A 29 -22.39 -22.27 -7.74
N PRO A 30 -21.15 -21.90 -7.36
CA PRO A 30 -20.65 -20.54 -7.57
C PRO A 30 -20.38 -20.24 -9.05
N ALA A 31 -20.53 -18.97 -9.42
CA ALA A 31 -19.76 -18.38 -10.51
C ALA A 31 -18.39 -17.93 -9.97
N TYR A 32 -17.42 -17.67 -10.85
CA TYR A 32 -16.09 -17.25 -10.44
C TYR A 32 -15.67 -15.97 -11.15
N ILE A 33 -15.02 -15.08 -10.40
CA ILE A 33 -14.32 -13.92 -10.93
C ILE A 33 -12.82 -14.14 -10.76
N TYR A 34 -12.08 -14.06 -11.86
CA TYR A 34 -10.62 -14.07 -11.84
C TYR A 34 -10.06 -12.68 -12.09
N VAL A 35 -9.31 -12.15 -11.13
CA VAL A 35 -8.61 -10.86 -11.22
C VAL A 35 -7.10 -11.15 -11.17
N PRO A 36 -6.40 -11.17 -12.31
CA PRO A 36 -4.96 -11.42 -12.34
C PRO A 36 -4.16 -10.25 -11.76
N ASP A 37 -4.53 -9.02 -12.11
CA ASP A 37 -3.83 -7.77 -11.79
C ASP A 37 -4.80 -6.59 -11.87
N ILE A 38 -4.35 -5.42 -11.40
CA ILE A 38 -5.02 -4.12 -11.58
C ILE A 38 -3.99 -3.17 -12.17
N GLU A 39 -4.32 -2.53 -13.30
CA GLU A 39 -3.43 -1.57 -13.96
C GLU A 39 -3.78 -0.13 -13.52
N LEU A 40 -2.77 0.63 -13.08
CA LEU A 40 -2.92 2.07 -12.87
C LEU A 40 -2.62 2.82 -14.17
N GLN A 41 -3.53 3.72 -14.55
CA GLN A 41 -3.30 4.67 -15.63
C GLN A 41 -3.21 6.11 -15.11
N THR A 42 -2.11 6.78 -15.42
CA THR A 42 -1.83 8.15 -14.98
C THR A 42 -1.75 9.14 -16.14
N ASN A 43 -1.86 10.42 -15.83
CA ASN A 43 -1.38 11.49 -16.72
C ASN A 43 0.08 11.81 -16.35
N ALA A 44 1.03 11.41 -17.18
CA ALA A 44 2.46 11.55 -16.89
C ALA A 44 2.90 13.00 -16.57
N SER A 45 2.26 14.02 -17.15
CA SER A 45 2.65 15.42 -16.92
C SER A 45 2.16 16.01 -15.61
N THR A 46 1.09 15.46 -15.02
CA THR A 46 0.48 15.99 -13.79
C THR A 46 0.50 15.00 -12.61
N GLN A 47 0.67 13.71 -12.87
CA GLN A 47 0.59 12.62 -11.89
C GLN A 47 1.85 11.73 -11.88
N GLY A 48 2.79 11.95 -12.80
CA GLY A 48 4.03 11.18 -12.91
C GLY A 48 3.85 9.73 -13.40
N SER A 49 4.86 8.89 -13.13
CA SER A 49 4.90 7.47 -13.50
C SER A 49 3.63 6.71 -13.08
N ASN A 50 3.23 5.73 -13.87
CA ASN A 50 2.13 4.83 -13.52
C ASN A 50 2.57 3.62 -12.67
N SER A 51 3.82 3.59 -12.20
CA SER A 51 4.29 2.54 -11.30
C SER A 51 3.42 2.42 -10.05
N GLU A 52 2.97 1.20 -9.79
CA GLU A 52 2.07 0.84 -8.71
C GLU A 52 2.54 -0.45 -8.02
N LYS A 53 2.00 -0.73 -6.83
CA LYS A 53 2.17 -2.01 -6.13
C LYS A 53 0.88 -2.37 -5.39
N ILE A 54 -0.14 -2.66 -6.17
CA ILE A 54 -1.44 -3.14 -5.78
C ILE A 54 -1.32 -4.65 -5.61
N THR A 55 -1.38 -5.09 -4.35
CA THR A 55 -1.19 -6.51 -4.02
C THR A 55 -2.50 -7.22 -3.74
N ASP A 56 -3.57 -6.46 -3.52
CA ASP A 56 -4.84 -6.98 -3.04
C ASP A 56 -6.01 -6.25 -3.71
N VAL A 57 -7.16 -6.92 -3.82
CA VAL A 57 -8.41 -6.37 -4.37
C VAL A 57 -9.57 -6.58 -3.40
N TRP A 58 -10.33 -5.51 -3.14
CA TRP A 58 -11.55 -5.54 -2.35
C TRP A 58 -12.70 -5.67 -3.32
N LEU A 59 -13.50 -6.70 -3.15
CA LEU A 59 -14.67 -6.95 -3.97
C LEU A 59 -15.93 -6.66 -3.17
N SER A 60 -16.81 -5.85 -3.75
CA SER A 60 -18.19 -5.70 -3.33
C SER A 60 -19.14 -6.18 -4.42
N LEU A 61 -20.20 -6.89 -4.03
CA LEU A 61 -21.26 -7.40 -4.89
C LEU A 61 -22.57 -6.71 -4.53
N ASP A 62 -23.22 -6.06 -5.51
CA ASP A 62 -24.45 -5.28 -5.33
C ASP A 62 -24.36 -4.28 -4.14
N GLY A 63 -23.19 -3.65 -3.96
CA GLY A 63 -22.90 -2.73 -2.87
C GLY A 63 -22.53 -3.37 -1.52
N GLY A 64 -22.64 -4.69 -1.38
CA GLY A 64 -22.23 -5.45 -0.19
C GLY A 64 -20.77 -5.89 -0.25
N PHE A 65 -19.98 -5.58 0.78
CA PHE A 65 -18.59 -6.05 0.87
C PHE A 65 -18.53 -7.57 0.95
N LEU A 66 -17.84 -8.20 0.00
CA LEU A 66 -17.66 -9.65 -0.04
C LEU A 66 -16.35 -10.08 0.62
N GLY A 67 -15.25 -9.37 0.34
CA GLY A 67 -13.94 -9.71 0.89
C GLY A 67 -12.78 -8.96 0.26
N ALA A 68 -11.60 -9.16 0.83
CA ALA A 68 -10.31 -8.70 0.32
C ALA A 68 -9.46 -9.91 -0.08
N TYR A 69 -8.88 -9.87 -1.28
CA TYR A 69 -8.19 -11.01 -1.88
C TYR A 69 -6.83 -10.59 -2.41
N THR A 70 -5.78 -11.35 -2.08
CA THR A 70 -4.44 -11.12 -2.63
C THR A 70 -4.41 -11.51 -4.11
N LEU A 71 -3.83 -10.65 -4.94
CA LEU A 71 -3.69 -10.85 -6.38
C LEU A 71 -2.53 -11.80 -6.72
N PRO A 72 -2.64 -12.62 -7.78
CA PRO A 72 -3.85 -12.85 -8.58
C PRO A 72 -4.91 -13.63 -7.79
N ALA A 73 -6.19 -13.28 -7.97
CA ALA A 73 -7.30 -13.78 -7.16
C ALA A 73 -8.36 -14.51 -8.00
N LEU A 74 -8.73 -15.74 -7.60
CA LEU A 74 -9.92 -16.45 -8.09
C LEU A 74 -11.00 -16.43 -6.99
N ILE A 75 -12.07 -15.68 -7.21
CA ILE A 75 -13.07 -15.32 -6.21
C ILE A 75 -14.39 -16.04 -6.51
N PRO A 76 -14.89 -16.91 -5.61
CA PRO A 76 -16.19 -17.54 -5.77
C PRO A 76 -17.33 -16.57 -5.44
N ILE A 77 -18.32 -16.49 -6.33
CA ILE A 77 -19.55 -15.72 -6.16
C ILE A 77 -20.73 -16.69 -6.10
N LEU A 78 -21.38 -16.80 -4.95
CA LEU A 78 -22.53 -17.71 -4.72
C LEU A 78 -23.86 -17.14 -5.26
N GLU A 79 -23.78 -16.32 -6.31
CA GLU A 79 -24.93 -15.68 -6.95
C GLU A 79 -24.79 -15.76 -8.47
N ALA A 80 -25.93 -15.85 -9.16
CA ALA A 80 -26.01 -15.87 -10.62
C ALA A 80 -26.81 -14.67 -11.15
N GLY A 81 -26.76 -14.46 -12.46
CA GLY A 81 -27.47 -13.40 -13.17
C GLY A 81 -26.66 -12.10 -13.28
N SER A 82 -27.34 -11.02 -13.70
CA SER A 82 -26.70 -9.71 -13.82
C SER A 82 -26.50 -9.10 -12.44
N ARG A 83 -25.24 -8.80 -12.10
CA ARG A 83 -24.82 -8.29 -10.79
C ARG A 83 -23.88 -7.12 -10.93
N GLU A 84 -23.92 -6.18 -10.01
CA GLU A 84 -22.91 -5.12 -9.95
C GLU A 84 -21.71 -5.61 -9.15
N ILE A 85 -20.52 -5.51 -9.73
CA ILE A 85 -19.27 -5.82 -9.05
C ILE A 85 -18.42 -4.57 -9.01
N THR A 86 -18.00 -4.20 -7.80
CA THR A 86 -17.07 -3.11 -7.55
C THR A 86 -15.76 -3.66 -7.01
N LEU A 87 -14.66 -3.30 -7.66
CA LEU A 87 -13.30 -3.65 -7.29
C LEU A 87 -12.57 -2.40 -6.81
N GLN A 88 -11.91 -2.49 -5.65
CA GLN A 88 -11.06 -1.42 -5.12
C GLN A 88 -9.65 -1.96 -4.94
N ALA A 89 -8.67 -1.22 -5.43
CA ALA A 89 -7.27 -1.56 -5.30
C ALA A 89 -6.81 -1.35 -3.85
N GLY A 90 -6.11 -2.34 -3.29
CA GLY A 90 -5.43 -2.14 -2.03
C GLY A 90 -3.97 -2.55 -2.03
N ILE A 91 -3.31 -1.94 -1.07
CA ILE A 91 -1.85 -1.83 -0.96
C ILE A 91 -1.44 -2.21 0.46
N LYS A 92 -0.13 -2.45 0.68
CA LYS A 92 0.43 -2.62 2.02
C LYS A 92 0.80 -1.26 2.60
N ASP A 93 -0.03 -0.73 3.50
CA ASP A 93 0.21 0.58 4.12
C ASP A 93 1.51 0.56 4.94
N ASN A 94 2.41 1.52 4.72
CA ASN A 94 3.74 1.57 5.32
C ASN A 94 4.56 0.26 5.17
N GLY A 95 4.31 -0.52 4.12
CA GLY A 95 4.97 -1.81 3.90
C GLY A 95 4.57 -2.91 4.90
N ILE A 96 3.53 -2.71 5.70
CA ILE A 96 3.05 -3.69 6.67
C ILE A 96 2.26 -4.79 5.94
N ASN A 97 2.85 -5.97 5.82
CA ASN A 97 2.28 -7.08 5.03
C ASN A 97 0.98 -7.66 5.61
N SER A 98 0.76 -7.55 6.93
CA SER A 98 -0.30 -8.26 7.64
C SER A 98 -1.70 -7.70 7.43
N THR A 99 -1.83 -6.44 7.01
CA THR A 99 -3.12 -5.75 6.91
C THR A 99 -3.11 -4.85 5.68
N PRO A 100 -3.52 -5.38 4.51
CA PRO A 100 -3.61 -4.54 3.34
C PRO A 100 -4.83 -3.62 3.49
N GLU A 101 -4.78 -2.45 2.85
CA GLU A 101 -5.78 -1.39 2.97
C GLU A 101 -6.17 -0.90 1.58
N ILE A 102 -7.42 -0.45 1.41
CA ILE A 102 -7.86 0.21 0.17
C ILE A 102 -7.04 1.49 0.01
N TYR A 103 -6.38 1.67 -1.14
CA TYR A 103 -5.62 2.89 -1.36
C TYR A 103 -6.58 4.06 -1.67
N PRO A 104 -6.64 5.09 -0.81
CA PRO A 104 -7.74 6.05 -0.84
C PRO A 104 -7.70 6.99 -2.04
N PHE A 105 -6.58 7.08 -2.76
CA PHE A 105 -6.44 7.99 -3.90
C PHE A 105 -6.76 7.32 -5.24
N TYR A 106 -6.99 6.00 -5.28
CA TYR A 106 -7.43 5.31 -6.49
C TYR A 106 -8.95 5.29 -6.61
N GLN A 107 -9.43 5.31 -7.86
CA GLN A 107 -10.83 5.08 -8.18
C GLN A 107 -11.17 3.59 -8.07
N SER A 108 -12.42 3.29 -7.71
CA SER A 108 -12.97 1.96 -7.85
C SER A 108 -13.25 1.63 -9.31
N PHE A 109 -13.17 0.35 -9.67
CA PHE A 109 -13.63 -0.17 -10.95
C PHE A 109 -14.97 -0.88 -10.76
N THR A 110 -16.02 -0.43 -11.45
CA THR A 110 -17.35 -1.05 -11.38
C THR A 110 -17.76 -1.59 -12.74
N TYR A 111 -18.29 -2.81 -12.77
CA TYR A 111 -18.83 -3.44 -13.98
C TYR A 111 -20.01 -4.36 -13.64
N MET A 112 -20.85 -4.65 -14.64
CA MET A 112 -22.08 -5.44 -14.47
C MET A 112 -22.07 -6.70 -15.34
N PRO A 113 -21.36 -7.77 -14.94
CA PRO A 113 -21.36 -9.02 -15.71
C PRO A 113 -22.68 -9.78 -15.54
N THR A 114 -22.90 -10.76 -16.40
CA THR A 114 -23.90 -11.82 -16.17
C THR A 114 -23.18 -13.05 -15.65
N LEU A 115 -23.34 -13.34 -14.35
CA LEU A 115 -22.71 -14.47 -13.68
C LEU A 115 -23.43 -15.78 -14.03
N ILE A 116 -22.64 -16.76 -14.49
CA ILE A 116 -23.10 -18.10 -14.85
C ILE A 116 -22.39 -19.09 -13.93
N SER A 117 -23.15 -19.95 -13.23
CA SER A 117 -22.59 -20.99 -12.36
C SER A 117 -21.57 -21.86 -13.11
N GLU A 118 -20.50 -22.26 -12.41
CA GLU A 118 -19.36 -23.03 -12.92
C GLU A 118 -18.47 -22.32 -13.95
N GLN A 119 -18.78 -21.08 -14.33
CA GLN A 119 -17.97 -20.30 -15.26
C GLN A 119 -17.05 -19.32 -14.54
N VAL A 120 -15.90 -19.05 -15.17
CA VAL A 120 -14.94 -18.05 -14.74
C VAL A 120 -15.02 -16.86 -15.69
N ASP A 121 -15.34 -15.69 -15.15
CA ASP A 121 -15.17 -14.40 -15.83
C ASP A 121 -13.82 -13.81 -15.42
N THR A 122 -13.00 -13.42 -16.40
CA THR A 122 -11.66 -12.85 -16.14
C THR A 122 -11.67 -11.36 -16.42
N ILE A 123 -11.36 -10.55 -15.40
CA ILE A 123 -11.38 -9.09 -15.50
C ILE A 123 -10.00 -8.53 -15.22
N ARG A 124 -9.59 -7.56 -16.04
CA ARG A 124 -8.34 -6.80 -15.91
C ARG A 124 -8.69 -5.32 -15.70
N PRO A 125 -8.92 -4.88 -14.46
CA PRO A 125 -9.30 -3.50 -14.18
C PRO A 125 -8.20 -2.52 -14.57
N VAL A 126 -8.58 -1.44 -15.24
CA VAL A 126 -7.73 -0.26 -15.43
C VAL A 126 -8.32 0.87 -14.60
N ILE A 127 -7.57 1.34 -13.62
CA ILE A 127 -8.00 2.36 -12.66
C ILE A 127 -7.19 3.64 -12.83
N ARG A 128 -7.66 4.73 -12.20
CA ARG A 128 -7.01 6.04 -12.19
C ARG A 128 -6.97 6.59 -10.78
N TYR A 129 -6.20 7.66 -10.58
CA TYR A 129 -6.38 8.48 -9.39
C TYR A 129 -7.76 9.14 -9.37
N GLN A 130 -8.30 9.37 -8.18
CA GLN A 130 -9.54 10.12 -7.98
C GLN A 130 -9.39 11.55 -8.49
N GLU A 131 -10.47 12.15 -8.99
CA GLU A 131 -10.45 13.51 -9.54
C GLU A 131 -10.04 14.56 -8.49
N GLY A 132 -10.37 14.32 -7.22
CA GLY A 132 -9.96 15.18 -6.10
C GLY A 132 -8.52 14.98 -5.64
N ALA A 133 -7.80 13.96 -6.12
CA ALA A 133 -6.42 13.72 -5.69
C ALA A 133 -5.48 14.80 -6.24
N LYS A 134 -4.72 15.40 -5.35
CA LYS A 134 -3.71 16.43 -5.64
C LYS A 134 -2.32 15.89 -5.38
N PHE A 135 -1.37 16.37 -6.18
CA PHE A 135 0.04 16.04 -6.09
C PHE A 135 0.77 17.31 -5.68
N ALA A 136 1.11 17.42 -4.39
CA ALA A 136 1.88 18.54 -3.87
C ALA A 136 3.25 18.61 -4.58
N PHE A 137 3.79 17.45 -4.94
CA PHE A 137 4.82 17.32 -5.96
C PHE A 137 4.84 15.93 -6.59
N THR A 138 5.52 15.84 -7.73
CA THR A 138 6.00 14.61 -8.36
C THR A 138 7.47 14.81 -8.71
N GLU A 139 8.34 13.98 -8.15
CA GLU A 139 9.79 14.05 -8.35
C GLU A 139 10.27 12.76 -9.01
N ASN A 140 10.65 12.88 -10.29
CA ASN A 140 11.13 11.79 -11.13
C ASN A 140 12.62 11.90 -11.45
N PHE A 141 13.33 12.88 -10.88
CA PHE A 141 14.78 13.03 -10.99
C PHE A 141 15.35 13.20 -12.41
N GLU A 142 14.50 13.48 -13.40
CA GLU A 142 14.91 13.72 -14.80
C GLU A 142 15.50 15.12 -15.04
N ARG A 143 15.58 15.95 -13.99
CA ARG A 143 16.09 17.31 -14.03
C ARG A 143 17.29 17.45 -13.10
N SER A 144 18.26 18.28 -13.50
CA SER A 144 19.45 18.55 -12.68
C SER A 144 19.14 19.17 -11.32
N SER A 145 18.02 19.89 -11.20
CA SER A 145 17.48 20.36 -9.92
C SER A 145 16.32 19.46 -9.51
N HIS A 146 16.41 18.90 -8.30
CA HIS A 146 15.39 18.06 -7.67
C HIS A 146 14.99 18.60 -6.29
N LEU A 147 13.89 18.14 -5.71
CA LEU A 147 13.38 18.65 -4.43
C LEU A 147 14.28 18.30 -3.24
N PHE A 148 14.81 17.08 -3.20
CA PHE A 148 15.57 16.54 -2.07
C PHE A 148 17.04 17.00 -2.06
N GLN A 149 17.32 18.26 -1.70
CA GLN A 149 18.68 18.81 -1.69
C GLN A 149 19.13 19.37 -0.32
N GLU A 150 18.22 19.53 0.65
CA GLU A 150 18.59 20.07 1.95
C GLU A 150 19.25 18.98 2.81
N VAL A 151 20.59 18.94 2.80
CA VAL A 151 21.36 18.06 3.68
C VAL A 151 21.44 18.68 5.07
N ARG A 152 20.76 18.05 6.02
CA ARG A 152 20.69 18.47 7.42
C ARG A 152 21.72 17.75 8.29
N ARG A 153 22.09 16.54 7.88
CA ARG A 153 23.18 15.73 8.45
C ARG A 153 23.83 14.92 7.34
N GLY A 154 25.14 14.80 7.37
CA GLY A 154 25.93 14.14 6.32
C GLY A 154 26.59 15.15 5.40
N ASN A 155 26.76 14.80 4.12
CA ASN A 155 27.46 15.58 3.10
C ASN A 155 26.66 15.56 1.80
N SER A 156 26.56 16.70 1.11
CA SER A 156 25.90 16.81 -0.19
C SER A 156 26.54 15.95 -1.27
N SER A 157 27.82 15.60 -1.16
CA SER A 157 28.48 14.66 -2.08
C SER A 157 27.91 13.24 -2.05
N GLN A 158 27.17 12.88 -0.98
CA GLN A 158 26.49 11.59 -0.87
C GLN A 158 25.31 11.49 -1.83
N VAL A 159 24.69 12.62 -2.20
CA VAL A 159 23.46 12.70 -2.99
C VAL A 159 23.80 12.97 -4.46
N GLN A 160 23.42 12.06 -5.35
CA GLN A 160 23.82 12.08 -6.76
C GLN A 160 22.69 11.64 -7.67
N LEU A 161 22.55 12.26 -8.83
CA LEU A 161 21.74 11.72 -9.92
C LEU A 161 22.59 10.76 -10.75
N VAL A 162 22.10 9.53 -10.94
CA VAL A 162 22.84 8.46 -11.62
C VAL A 162 21.97 7.81 -12.68
N SER A 163 22.53 7.58 -13.87
CA SER A 163 21.82 6.98 -15.00
C SER A 163 21.89 5.45 -15.03
N ASN A 164 23.02 4.87 -14.63
CA ASN A 164 23.16 3.41 -14.59
C ASN A 164 22.42 2.84 -13.38
N GLY A 165 21.42 2.00 -13.63
CA GLY A 165 20.58 1.41 -12.60
C GLY A 165 19.39 2.27 -12.17
N ALA A 166 19.06 3.31 -12.95
CA ALA A 166 17.83 4.08 -12.78
C ALA A 166 16.59 3.17 -12.87
N PHE A 167 15.53 3.52 -12.14
CA PHE A 167 14.28 2.76 -12.17
C PHE A 167 13.53 2.96 -13.48
N GLU A 168 13.23 4.22 -13.81
CA GLU A 168 12.54 4.63 -15.01
C GLU A 168 13.24 5.88 -15.57
N GLY A 169 13.07 6.18 -16.85
CA GLY A 169 13.64 7.38 -17.44
C GLY A 169 15.16 7.30 -17.62
N SER A 170 15.83 8.44 -17.46
CA SER A 170 17.25 8.57 -17.72
C SER A 170 18.11 8.57 -16.46
N GLN A 171 17.55 8.93 -15.30
CA GLN A 171 18.29 9.07 -14.04
C GLN A 171 17.40 8.82 -12.82
N SER A 172 17.99 8.29 -11.75
CA SER A 172 17.37 8.25 -10.42
C SER A 172 18.28 8.90 -9.38
N LEU A 173 17.72 9.21 -8.21
CA LEU A 173 18.52 9.65 -7.07
C LEU A 173 19.24 8.46 -6.45
N ARG A 174 20.56 8.58 -6.27
CA ARG A 174 21.38 7.69 -5.46
C ARG A 174 21.96 8.46 -4.28
N ILE A 175 21.81 7.90 -3.09
CA ILE A 175 22.49 8.33 -1.88
C ILE A 175 23.53 7.27 -1.52
N ARG A 176 24.80 7.64 -1.46
CA ARG A 176 25.90 6.74 -1.10
C ARG A 176 26.41 7.03 0.30
N LEU A 177 26.42 6.00 1.14
CA LEU A 177 27.00 6.00 2.47
C LEU A 177 28.29 5.17 2.48
N ASP A 178 29.23 5.54 3.33
CA ASP A 178 30.46 4.79 3.56
C ASP A 178 30.96 4.98 5.01
N THR A 179 32.10 4.38 5.34
CA THR A 179 32.70 4.48 6.68
C THR A 179 33.10 5.90 7.08
N ALA A 180 33.32 6.83 6.14
CA ALA A 180 33.63 8.22 6.42
C ALA A 180 32.37 9.10 6.55
N SER A 181 31.30 8.76 5.84
CA SER A 181 29.99 9.42 5.90
C SER A 181 28.87 8.37 5.95
N SER A 182 28.66 7.80 7.14
CA SER A 182 27.76 6.65 7.34
C SER A 182 26.31 7.01 7.64
N VAL A 183 25.97 8.30 7.66
CA VAL A 183 24.63 8.82 7.99
C VAL A 183 24.27 9.95 7.03
N ILE A 184 23.00 10.02 6.65
CA ILE A 184 22.39 11.14 5.93
C ILE A 184 21.04 11.51 6.56
N GLU A 185 20.75 12.80 6.64
CA GLU A 185 19.40 13.36 6.80
C GLU A 185 19.20 14.34 5.65
N LEU A 186 18.25 14.02 4.76
CA LEU A 186 17.98 14.75 3.53
C LEU A 186 16.51 15.18 3.52
N ALA A 187 16.26 16.47 3.33
CA ALA A 187 14.93 17.03 3.24
C ALA A 187 14.68 17.70 1.89
N THR A 188 13.39 17.92 1.58
CA THR A 188 12.99 18.76 0.46
C THR A 188 13.38 20.22 0.73
N ASN A 189 13.88 20.94 -0.28
CA ASN A 189 14.13 22.39 -0.15
C ASN A 189 12.82 23.17 0.05
N ASP A 190 11.75 22.70 -0.60
CA ASP A 190 10.44 23.33 -0.56
C ASP A 190 9.66 22.86 0.67
N ARG A 191 8.77 23.73 1.13
CA ARG A 191 7.76 23.43 2.14
C ARG A 191 6.38 23.40 1.50
N PHE A 192 5.57 22.44 1.88
CA PHE A 192 4.25 22.22 1.32
C PHE A 192 3.17 22.57 2.36
N ALA A 193 2.27 23.47 2.01
CA ALA A 193 1.17 23.90 2.85
C ALA A 193 -0.13 23.19 2.46
N GLU A 194 -1.17 23.34 3.30
CA GLU A 194 -2.54 22.91 3.03
C GLU A 194 -2.73 21.40 2.76
N LEU A 195 -1.75 20.56 3.13
CA LEU A 195 -1.78 19.11 2.88
C LEU A 195 -2.98 18.40 3.49
N THR A 196 -3.53 18.92 4.59
CA THR A 196 -4.69 18.34 5.30
C THR A 196 -5.95 19.19 5.20
N LYS A 197 -5.99 20.17 4.29
CA LYS A 197 -7.07 21.17 4.22
C LYS A 197 -8.42 20.58 3.83
N GLN A 198 -8.46 19.62 2.91
CA GLN A 198 -9.70 18.97 2.47
C GLN A 198 -9.92 17.59 3.11
N SER A 199 -8.84 16.88 3.40
CA SER A 199 -8.84 15.54 3.98
C SER A 199 -7.61 15.35 4.86
N PRO A 200 -7.67 14.58 5.95
CA PRO A 200 -6.47 14.23 6.72
C PRO A 200 -5.50 13.31 5.98
N LEU A 201 -5.92 12.68 4.88
CA LEU A 201 -5.14 11.67 4.18
C LEU A 201 -4.01 12.30 3.37
N VAL A 202 -2.77 11.96 3.73
CA VAL A 202 -1.55 12.37 3.03
C VAL A 202 -0.61 11.18 2.92
N TYR A 203 -0.20 10.84 1.69
CA TYR A 203 0.67 9.71 1.42
C TYR A 203 1.88 10.13 0.59
N LEU A 204 3.01 9.47 0.87
CA LEU A 204 4.20 9.49 0.04
C LEU A 204 4.26 8.17 -0.73
N GLU A 205 4.24 8.24 -2.06
CA GLU A 205 4.55 7.10 -2.91
C GLU A 205 6.03 7.15 -3.29
N VAL A 206 6.76 6.05 -3.14
CA VAL A 206 8.20 6.02 -3.39
C VAL A 206 8.57 4.73 -4.10
N ASN A 207 9.29 4.84 -5.21
CA ASN A 207 10.00 3.73 -5.79
C ASN A 207 11.42 3.73 -5.21
N TYR A 208 11.88 2.58 -4.71
CA TYR A 208 13.14 2.48 -4.00
C TYR A 208 13.86 1.15 -4.25
N ARG A 209 15.18 1.18 -4.08
CA ARG A 209 16.06 0.02 -3.89
C ARG A 209 17.11 0.43 -2.87
N SER A 210 17.45 -0.41 -1.90
CA SER A 210 18.35 0.04 -0.84
C SER A 210 19.08 -1.08 -0.11
N ASP A 211 20.33 -0.81 0.27
CA ASP A 211 21.15 -1.70 1.09
C ASP A 211 20.88 -1.57 2.60
N VAL A 212 20.24 -0.47 3.03
CA VAL A 212 19.97 -0.15 4.44
C VAL A 212 18.52 0.28 4.64
N PRO A 213 17.97 0.18 5.86
CA PRO A 213 16.67 0.76 6.15
C PRO A 213 16.66 2.27 5.93
N VAL A 214 15.52 2.79 5.46
CA VAL A 214 15.27 4.23 5.35
C VAL A 214 14.08 4.60 6.23
N ILE A 215 14.24 5.70 6.97
CA ILE A 215 13.22 6.29 7.82
C ILE A 215 12.70 7.53 7.08
N PHE A 216 11.38 7.69 7.01
CA PHE A 216 10.75 8.88 6.44
C PHE A 216 10.00 9.68 7.50
N GLY A 217 9.75 10.94 7.19
CA GLY A 217 8.85 11.74 7.99
C GLY A 217 8.70 13.15 7.46
N VAL A 218 8.37 14.06 8.37
CA VAL A 218 8.14 15.47 8.06
C VAL A 218 8.87 16.39 9.01
N ILE A 219 9.18 17.59 8.52
CA ILE A 219 9.57 18.72 9.35
C ILE A 219 8.48 19.78 9.20
N GLY A 220 7.71 20.00 10.26
CA GLY A 220 6.64 20.99 10.27
C GLY A 220 7.13 22.38 10.69
N HIS A 221 6.66 23.41 10.01
CA HIS A 221 6.99 24.81 10.23
C HIS A 221 5.72 25.66 10.31
N GLU A 222 5.75 26.72 11.11
CA GLU A 222 4.76 27.81 10.98
C GLU A 222 5.02 28.57 9.66
N THR A 223 4.00 29.23 9.10
CA THR A 223 4.15 30.06 7.90
C THR A 223 5.18 31.16 8.16
N ASN A 224 6.19 31.26 7.29
CA ASN A 224 7.35 32.16 7.45
C ASN A 224 8.22 31.86 8.70
N GLY A 225 8.04 30.70 9.33
CA GLY A 225 8.86 30.25 10.45
C GLY A 225 10.32 30.04 10.04
N LEU A 226 11.24 30.38 10.94
CA LEU A 226 12.67 30.21 10.69
C LEU A 226 12.99 28.72 10.48
N PRO A 227 13.92 28.35 9.58
CA PRO A 227 14.30 26.96 9.36
C PRO A 227 14.74 26.19 10.62
N SER A 228 15.31 26.90 11.61
CA SER A 228 15.74 26.33 12.89
C SER A 228 14.59 26.00 13.86
N GLN A 229 13.36 26.41 13.57
CA GLN A 229 12.18 26.19 14.41
C GLN A 229 11.33 25.00 13.96
N GLY A 230 11.79 24.25 12.95
CA GLY A 230 11.09 23.08 12.44
C GLY A 230 10.92 21.98 13.49
N VAL A 231 9.73 21.37 13.51
CA VAL A 231 9.41 20.22 14.36
C VAL A 231 9.54 18.94 13.53
N LEU A 232 10.54 18.12 13.85
CA LEU A 232 10.82 16.85 13.18
C LEU A 232 9.97 15.72 13.77
N ALA A 233 9.27 14.98 12.91
CA ALA A 233 8.62 13.72 13.26
C ALA A 233 8.93 12.65 12.21
N LEU A 234 9.24 11.44 12.65
CA LEU A 234 9.76 10.35 11.83
C LEU A 234 9.04 9.05 12.17
N ASN A 235 8.83 8.21 11.15
CA ASN A 235 8.40 6.82 11.30
C ASN A 235 9.28 5.90 10.45
N PRO A 236 9.42 4.61 10.81
CA PRO A 236 10.11 3.64 9.97
C PRO A 236 9.53 3.63 8.56
N GLY A 237 10.36 3.82 7.53
CA GLY A 237 9.94 3.83 6.14
C GLY A 237 9.98 2.43 5.55
N PHE A 238 11.06 2.11 4.85
CA PHE A 238 11.25 0.80 4.22
C PHE A 238 12.51 0.09 4.71
N THR A 239 12.50 -1.24 4.59
CA THR A 239 13.64 -2.11 4.83
C THR A 239 14.49 -2.27 3.57
N PRO A 240 15.71 -2.83 3.66
CA PRO A 240 16.54 -3.12 2.49
C PRO A 240 15.79 -3.96 1.44
N SER A 241 16.09 -3.70 0.17
CA SER A 241 15.56 -4.40 -0.99
C SER A 241 16.62 -4.40 -2.09
N GLU A 242 17.04 -5.59 -2.53
CA GLU A 242 18.02 -5.77 -3.60
C GLU A 242 17.46 -5.38 -4.97
N GLU A 243 16.14 -5.55 -5.15
CA GLU A 243 15.41 -5.15 -6.35
C GLU A 243 14.61 -3.87 -6.11
N TRP A 244 14.27 -3.17 -7.20
CA TRP A 244 13.36 -2.03 -7.13
C TRP A 244 11.99 -2.44 -6.63
N ASN A 245 11.46 -1.65 -5.71
CA ASN A 245 10.23 -1.91 -5.01
C ASN A 245 9.47 -0.58 -4.84
N LYS A 246 8.19 -0.66 -4.44
CA LYS A 246 7.37 0.52 -4.15
C LYS A 246 6.82 0.44 -2.74
N ILE A 247 6.78 1.58 -2.07
CA ILE A 247 6.10 1.78 -0.79
C ILE A 247 5.08 2.91 -0.91
N TYR A 248 3.95 2.72 -0.21
CA TYR A 248 2.96 3.74 0.07
C TYR A 248 3.10 4.09 1.54
N PHE A 249 3.65 5.25 1.85
CA PHE A 249 3.95 5.67 3.21
C PHE A 249 2.95 6.72 3.68
N ASN A 250 2.16 6.36 4.69
CA ASN A 250 1.09 7.19 5.22
C ASN A 250 1.65 8.24 6.18
N LEU A 251 1.71 9.48 5.70
CA LEU A 251 2.19 10.64 6.45
C LEU A 251 1.10 11.30 7.30
N SER A 252 -0.17 10.91 7.11
CA SER A 252 -1.34 11.57 7.71
C SER A 252 -1.17 11.83 9.21
N ARG A 253 -0.80 10.79 9.96
CA ARG A 253 -0.66 10.90 11.42
C ARG A 253 0.52 11.80 11.82
N LEU A 254 1.66 11.70 11.13
CA LEU A 254 2.82 12.54 11.42
C LEU A 254 2.49 14.03 11.22
N ILE A 255 1.78 14.36 10.13
CA ILE A 255 1.38 15.73 9.82
C ILE A 255 0.39 16.26 10.86
N ILE A 256 -0.61 15.46 11.25
CA ILE A 256 -1.60 15.85 12.27
C ILE A 256 -0.94 16.05 13.63
N ASP A 257 -0.07 15.12 14.06
CA ASP A 257 0.57 15.16 15.38
C ASP A 257 1.57 16.32 15.49
N VAL A 258 2.29 16.64 14.40
CA VAL A 258 3.20 17.79 14.34
C VAL A 258 2.45 19.12 14.41
N ASN A 259 1.24 19.20 13.82
CA ASN A 259 0.33 20.33 13.90
C ASN A 259 1.00 21.68 13.55
N ARG A 260 1.40 21.80 12.28
CA ARG A 260 2.08 22.96 11.68
C ARG A 260 1.44 23.31 10.33
N GLU A 261 1.78 24.47 9.78
CA GLU A 261 1.14 25.02 8.58
C GLU A 261 1.82 24.56 7.28
N GLU A 262 3.15 24.42 7.31
CA GLU A 262 3.96 24.00 6.16
C GLU A 262 4.84 22.79 6.54
N PHE A 263 5.09 21.88 5.59
CA PHE A 263 5.86 20.66 5.85
C PHE A 263 6.93 20.43 4.80
N GLN A 264 8.13 20.08 5.23
CA GLN A 264 9.14 19.45 4.37
C GLN A 264 9.02 17.93 4.49
N ILE A 265 9.30 17.21 3.41
CA ILE A 265 9.47 15.76 3.48
C ILE A 265 10.93 15.47 3.78
N VAL A 266 11.19 14.62 4.77
CA VAL A 266 12.54 14.27 5.22
C VAL A 266 12.74 12.77 5.21
N LEU A 267 13.95 12.34 4.85
CA LEU A 267 14.41 10.97 4.97
C LEU A 267 15.72 10.91 5.77
N GLN A 268 15.89 9.80 6.48
CA GLN A 268 17.13 9.45 7.16
C GLN A 268 17.56 8.04 6.76
N ALA A 269 18.86 7.88 6.54
CA ALA A 269 19.47 6.58 6.34
C ALA A 269 20.83 6.53 7.04
N PHE A 270 21.20 5.35 7.52
CA PHE A 270 22.51 5.13 8.12
C PHE A 270 22.95 3.68 7.96
N ILE A 271 24.25 3.45 7.92
CA ILE A 271 24.82 2.10 8.05
C ILE A 271 24.69 1.68 9.52
N PRO A 272 23.97 0.60 9.85
CA PRO A 272 23.85 0.12 11.22
C PRO A 272 25.21 -0.18 11.84
N ALA A 273 25.30 -0.06 13.17
CA ALA A 273 26.50 -0.42 13.91
C ALA A 273 26.21 -1.56 14.88
N GLU A 274 27.04 -2.60 14.86
CA GLU A 274 27.02 -3.72 15.79
C GLU A 274 28.34 -3.73 16.57
N ASN A 275 28.27 -3.76 17.91
CA ASN A 275 29.44 -3.74 18.78
C ASN A 275 30.43 -2.58 18.50
N GLY A 276 29.92 -1.42 18.06
CA GLY A 276 30.72 -0.24 17.76
C GLY A 276 31.41 -0.25 16.39
N GLN A 277 31.12 -1.24 15.54
CA GLN A 277 31.60 -1.32 14.16
C GLN A 277 30.43 -1.22 13.18
N LEU A 278 30.62 -0.50 12.07
CA LEU A 278 29.62 -0.44 11.01
C LEU A 278 29.42 -1.82 10.38
N SER A 279 28.17 -2.19 10.13
CA SER A 279 27.80 -3.49 9.57
C SER A 279 28.17 -3.63 8.08
N LEU A 280 28.42 -2.50 7.40
CA LEU A 280 28.78 -2.42 5.99
C LEU A 280 29.91 -1.39 5.80
N GLU A 281 30.77 -1.62 4.80
CA GLU A 281 31.78 -0.62 4.41
C GLU A 281 31.18 0.51 3.56
N SER A 282 30.10 0.20 2.82
CA SER A 282 29.33 1.14 2.03
C SER A 282 27.89 0.65 1.87
N ALA A 283 26.97 1.58 1.61
CA ALA A 283 25.58 1.31 1.30
C ALA A 283 25.05 2.32 0.28
N ASP A 284 24.30 1.86 -0.70
CA ASP A 284 23.58 2.70 -1.64
C ASP A 284 22.06 2.67 -1.34
N ILE A 285 21.44 3.85 -1.43
CA ILE A 285 19.99 4.03 -1.39
C ILE A 285 19.59 4.67 -2.71
N TRP A 286 18.69 4.04 -3.44
CA TRP A 286 18.17 4.51 -4.70
C TRP A 286 16.70 4.89 -4.54
N LEU A 287 16.33 6.05 -5.04
CA LEU A 287 14.97 6.58 -4.98
C LEU A 287 14.56 7.11 -6.35
N ASP A 288 13.32 6.86 -6.72
CA ASP A 288 12.73 7.37 -7.94
C ASP A 288 11.22 7.60 -7.78
N ASN A 289 10.62 8.36 -8.71
CA ASN A 289 9.19 8.56 -8.86
C ASN A 289 8.46 8.86 -7.53
N ILE A 290 9.00 9.81 -6.75
CA ILE A 290 8.43 10.19 -5.46
C ILE A 290 7.22 11.10 -5.67
N LYS A 291 6.10 10.79 -5.01
CA LYS A 291 4.88 11.60 -5.09
C LYS A 291 4.35 11.89 -3.70
N LEU A 292 4.00 13.16 -3.43
CA LEU A 292 3.25 13.54 -2.24
C LEU A 292 1.79 13.79 -2.62
N VAL A 293 0.93 12.86 -2.22
CA VAL A 293 -0.49 12.82 -2.63
C VAL A 293 -1.39 13.19 -1.46
N HIS A 294 -2.36 14.07 -1.70
CA HIS A 294 -3.38 14.48 -0.73
C HIS A 294 -4.70 14.84 -1.45
N PHE A 295 -5.70 15.32 -0.72
CA PHE A 295 -6.91 15.94 -1.30
C PHE A 295 -6.89 17.45 -1.10
#